data_AF-A0A3R6NY57-F1
#
_entry.id   AF-A0A3R6NY57-F1
#
_cell.length_a   1.000
_cell.length_b   1.000
_cell.length_c   1.000
_cell.angle_alpha   90.00
_cell.angle_beta   90.00
_cell.angle_gamma   90.00
#
_symmetry.space_group_name_H-M   'P 1'
#
loop_
_entity.id
_entity.type
_entity.pdbx_description
1 polymer ?
#
loop_
_entity_poly.entity_id
_entity_poly.type
_entity_poly.pdbx_seq_one_letter_code
_entity_poly.pdbx_strand_id
1 'polypeptide(L)'
;MGNYIEYDDKMAFHPGYYIKEIVEESGLTQEDFAKRLDTTPKNLSLLIRGEQSLSIDISMKLSRMIGTSVSYWLNLQNAYDALIAEFKSKEELVQEREIFSFFDYKYFREHFNLPDLPRKIDEQIVQVRSFLNVATLTVFKKRDMAVSFRSATGKLSDANIVKANTMVQIATNIALKTTAPKFNKAFFEETVGYALTLTKNHNTFYPLIKEAFLKAGVIFVILPNISGSKINGATKKLGNNIMLMVNDRRLNSDTFWFTLFHEIGHIMNGDYGISFDSESGLQEEIADRYAEDMLIPGVQYQQFVEENRFDVQAIKIFAERIDRDPGIVLGRLLNDGKVDYNDWTLKDLRHKYKVTIT
;
A
#
# COMPACT_ATOMS: atom_id res chain seq x y z
N MET A 1 6.74 36.86 -9.11
CA MET A 1 7.88 36.14 -8.51
C MET A 1 9.15 36.79 -9.03
N GLY A 2 10.16 36.95 -8.18
CA GLY A 2 11.45 37.47 -8.62
C GLY A 2 12.15 36.45 -9.54
N ASN A 3 13.14 36.91 -10.31
CA ASN A 3 14.01 36.06 -11.11
C ASN A 3 15.11 35.38 -10.27
N TYR A 4 14.94 35.37 -8.95
CA TYR A 4 15.68 34.56 -8.00
C TYR A 4 14.73 34.11 -6.88
N ILE A 5 15.05 33.00 -6.25
CA ILE A 5 14.31 32.43 -5.10
C ILE A 5 15.31 32.15 -3.98
N GLU A 6 14.95 32.53 -2.76
CA GLU A 6 15.71 32.26 -1.55
C GLU A 6 14.99 31.22 -0.70
N TYR A 7 15.71 30.17 -0.28
CA TYR A 7 15.19 29.11 0.59
C TYR A 7 16.34 28.51 1.40
N ASP A 8 16.21 28.47 2.73
CA ASP A 8 17.16 27.83 3.65
C ASP A 8 18.62 28.29 3.39
N ASP A 9 18.82 29.61 3.42
CA ASP A 9 20.09 30.32 3.15
C ASP A 9 20.74 30.06 1.77
N LYS A 10 19.99 29.45 0.84
CA LYS A 10 20.41 29.26 -0.56
C LYS A 10 19.63 30.18 -1.49
N MET A 11 20.32 30.76 -2.46
CA MET A 11 19.72 31.54 -3.54
C MET A 11 19.82 30.79 -4.87
N ALA A 12 18.68 30.66 -5.55
CA ALA A 12 18.60 30.13 -6.91
C ALA A 12 18.31 31.28 -7.87
N PHE A 13 19.27 31.61 -8.75
CA PHE A 13 19.14 32.66 -9.75
C PHE A 13 18.70 32.07 -11.09
N HIS A 14 17.53 32.48 -11.58
CA HIS A 14 17.08 32.11 -12.91
C HIS A 14 18.01 32.76 -13.96
N PRO A 15 18.30 32.14 -15.13
CA PRO A 15 19.12 32.78 -16.17
C PRO A 15 18.63 34.18 -16.58
N GLY A 16 17.32 34.41 -16.45
CA GLY A 16 16.67 35.71 -16.60
C GLY A 16 17.21 36.83 -15.73
N TYR A 17 17.79 36.52 -14.57
CA TYR A 17 18.50 37.47 -13.71
C TYR A 17 19.69 38.08 -14.45
N TYR A 18 20.58 37.25 -14.97
CA TYR A 18 21.75 37.70 -15.72
C TYR A 18 21.37 38.36 -17.05
N ILE A 19 20.33 37.85 -17.72
CA ILE A 19 19.81 38.49 -18.95
C ILE A 19 19.32 39.91 -18.64
N LYS A 20 18.66 40.12 -17.49
CA LYS A 20 18.22 41.44 -17.05
C LYS A 20 19.39 42.39 -16.87
N GLU A 21 20.44 41.96 -16.16
CA GLU A 21 21.66 42.76 -15.97
C GLU A 21 22.29 43.13 -17.31
N ILE A 22 22.44 42.17 -18.23
CA ILE A 22 23.00 42.44 -19.57
C ILE A 22 22.15 43.44 -20.37
N VAL A 23 20.82 43.36 -20.27
CA VAL A 23 19.93 44.35 -20.93
C VAL A 23 20.14 45.74 -20.33
N GLU A 24 20.18 45.84 -19.00
CA GLU A 24 20.37 47.11 -18.28
C GLU A 24 21.74 47.73 -18.57
N GLU A 25 22.81 46.93 -18.61
CA GLU A 25 24.18 47.36 -18.93
C GLU A 25 24.37 47.75 -20.40
N SER A 26 23.59 47.15 -21.32
CA SER A 26 23.67 47.46 -22.75
C SER A 26 23.19 48.87 -23.11
N GLY A 27 22.45 49.52 -22.20
CA GLY A 27 21.78 50.80 -22.46
C GLY A 27 20.61 50.70 -23.46
N LEU A 28 20.22 49.49 -23.87
CA LEU A 28 19.12 49.25 -24.80
C LEU A 28 17.79 49.08 -24.06
N THR A 29 16.69 49.42 -24.75
CA THR A 29 15.36 49.01 -24.26
C THR A 29 15.20 47.49 -24.38
N GLN A 30 14.34 46.89 -23.55
CA GLN A 30 14.01 45.46 -23.68
C GLN A 30 13.47 45.12 -25.09
N GLU A 31 12.75 46.04 -25.72
CA GLU A 31 12.23 45.84 -27.07
C GLU A 31 13.37 45.76 -28.10
N ASP A 32 14.33 46.68 -28.03
CA ASP A 32 15.47 46.71 -28.95
C ASP A 32 16.40 45.51 -28.73
N PHE A 33 16.61 45.12 -27.47
CA PHE A 33 17.38 43.93 -27.14
C PHE A 33 16.69 42.66 -27.67
N ALA A 34 15.37 42.54 -27.51
CA ALA A 34 14.61 41.39 -28.03
C ALA A 34 14.72 41.28 -29.55
N LYS A 35 14.60 42.40 -30.29
CA LYS A 35 14.77 42.43 -31.74
C LYS A 35 16.17 41.96 -32.16
N ARG A 36 17.22 42.41 -31.47
CA ARG A 36 18.61 42.00 -31.74
C ARG A 36 18.87 40.53 -31.43
N LEU A 37 18.24 40.02 -30.38
CA LEU A 37 18.30 38.62 -29.99
C LEU A 37 17.43 37.73 -30.89
N ASP A 38 16.70 38.27 -31.87
CA ASP A 38 15.77 37.55 -32.73
C ASP A 38 14.69 36.81 -31.91
N THR A 39 14.03 37.56 -31.01
CA THR A 39 12.92 37.08 -30.19
C THR A 39 11.88 38.19 -29.98
N THR A 40 10.69 37.84 -29.47
CA THR A 40 9.68 38.85 -29.16
C THR A 40 9.97 39.53 -27.82
N PRO A 41 9.61 40.83 -27.64
CA PRO A 41 9.73 41.51 -26.35
C PRO A 41 8.97 40.78 -25.24
N LYS A 42 7.82 40.19 -25.56
CA LYS A 42 7.05 39.36 -24.63
C LYS A 42 7.86 38.13 -24.16
N ASN A 43 8.51 37.43 -25.07
CA ASN A 43 9.32 36.26 -24.75
C ASN A 43 10.55 36.64 -23.89
N LEU A 44 11.26 37.71 -24.25
CA LEU A 44 12.36 38.22 -23.44
C LEU A 44 11.90 38.64 -22.03
N SER A 45 10.75 39.31 -21.94
CA SER A 45 10.17 39.77 -20.68
C SER A 45 9.81 38.60 -19.75
N LEU A 46 9.21 37.53 -20.28
CA LEU A 46 8.93 36.29 -19.53
C LEU A 46 10.22 35.64 -19.01
N LEU A 47 11.28 35.60 -19.83
CA LEU A 47 12.59 35.06 -19.41
C LEU A 47 13.19 35.89 -18.27
N ILE A 48 13.22 37.22 -18.43
CA ILE A 48 13.76 38.17 -17.43
C ILE A 48 13.04 38.04 -16.10
N ARG A 49 11.72 37.82 -16.10
CA ARG A 49 10.93 37.60 -14.88
C ARG A 49 11.09 36.20 -14.28
N GLY A 50 11.75 35.27 -14.95
CA GLY A 50 11.86 33.88 -14.50
C GLY A 50 10.58 33.07 -14.63
N GLU A 51 9.66 33.50 -15.49
CA GLU A 51 8.36 32.83 -15.70
C GLU A 51 8.44 31.71 -16.75
N GLN A 52 9.57 31.57 -17.43
CA GLN A 52 9.85 30.48 -18.35
C GLN A 52 11.32 30.10 -18.35
N SER A 53 11.61 28.81 -18.57
CA SER A 53 12.97 28.31 -18.71
C SER A 53 13.66 28.85 -19.97
N LEU A 54 14.98 28.97 -19.91
CA LEU A 54 15.81 29.32 -21.04
C LEU A 54 15.88 28.15 -22.04
N SER A 55 15.39 28.36 -23.26
CA SER A 55 15.44 27.34 -24.30
C SER A 55 16.82 27.23 -24.96
N ILE A 56 17.09 26.10 -25.63
CA ILE A 56 18.31 25.89 -26.40
C ILE A 56 18.45 26.93 -27.52
N ASP A 57 17.35 27.29 -28.20
CA ASP A 57 17.34 28.32 -29.25
C ASP A 57 17.79 29.69 -28.72
N ILE A 58 17.20 30.15 -27.61
CA ILE A 58 17.58 31.42 -27.01
C ILE A 58 19.01 31.36 -26.46
N SER A 59 19.44 30.22 -25.94
CA SER A 59 20.83 30.01 -25.49
C SER A 59 21.84 30.17 -26.64
N MET A 60 21.53 29.64 -27.83
CA MET A 60 22.35 29.82 -29.04
C MET A 60 22.36 31.27 -29.53
N LYS A 61 21.22 31.95 -29.46
CA LYS A 61 21.11 33.36 -29.86
C LYS A 61 21.90 34.26 -28.91
N LEU A 62 21.77 34.05 -27.59
CA LEU A 62 22.54 34.78 -26.58
C LEU A 62 24.03 34.52 -26.71
N SER A 63 24.44 33.26 -26.95
CA SER A 63 25.87 32.92 -27.10
C SER A 63 26.50 33.65 -28.29
N ARG A 64 25.82 33.69 -29.44
CA ARG A 64 26.29 34.40 -30.64
C ARG A 64 26.30 35.91 -30.44
N MET A 65 25.28 36.46 -29.78
CA MET A 65 25.14 37.91 -29.61
C MET A 65 26.12 38.49 -28.58
N ILE A 66 26.38 37.77 -27.48
CA ILE A 66 27.17 38.26 -26.34
C ILE A 66 28.62 37.75 -26.39
N GLY A 67 28.91 36.73 -27.21
CA GLY A 67 30.24 36.13 -27.30
C GLY A 67 30.53 35.12 -26.19
N THR A 68 29.50 34.51 -25.61
CA THR A 68 29.61 33.41 -24.64
C THR A 68 29.37 32.06 -25.32
N SER A 69 29.41 30.96 -24.56
CA SER A 69 29.09 29.62 -25.07
C SER A 69 27.63 29.24 -24.82
N VAL A 70 27.06 28.36 -25.66
CA VAL A 70 25.73 27.80 -25.42
C VAL A 70 25.70 27.04 -24.09
N SER A 71 26.77 26.31 -23.78
CA SER A 71 26.92 25.54 -22.54
C SER A 71 26.88 26.43 -21.30
N TYR A 72 27.40 27.66 -21.36
CA TYR A 72 27.30 28.61 -20.26
C TYR A 72 25.84 28.86 -19.85
N TRP A 73 24.99 29.18 -20.83
CA TRP A 73 23.57 29.44 -20.62
C TRP A 73 22.79 28.22 -20.15
N LEU A 74 23.05 27.06 -20.75
CA LEU A 74 22.42 25.80 -20.32
C LEU A 74 22.85 25.42 -18.90
N ASN A 75 24.10 25.66 -18.52
CA ASN A 75 24.59 25.40 -17.16
C ASN A 75 23.91 26.31 -16.14
N LEU A 76 23.65 27.59 -16.47
CA LEU A 76 22.87 28.48 -15.60
C LEU A 76 21.44 27.96 -15.39
N GLN A 77 20.78 27.50 -16.47
CA GLN A 77 19.44 26.92 -16.37
C GLN A 77 19.44 25.65 -15.53
N ASN A 78 20.38 24.74 -15.78
CA ASN A 78 20.51 23.49 -15.04
C ASN A 78 20.80 23.72 -13.55
N ALA A 79 21.68 24.69 -13.22
CA ALA A 79 22.00 25.04 -11.84
C ALA A 79 20.77 25.60 -11.11
N TYR A 80 20.00 26.47 -11.77
CA TYR A 80 18.74 26.96 -11.24
C TYR A 80 17.73 25.83 -11.00
N ASP A 81 17.48 25.00 -12.02
CA ASP A 81 16.48 23.92 -11.95
C ASP A 81 16.85 22.88 -10.87
N ALA A 82 18.14 22.57 -10.71
CA ALA A 82 18.63 21.67 -9.66
C ALA A 82 18.34 22.22 -8.25
N LEU A 83 18.55 23.52 -8.01
CA LEU A 83 18.24 24.16 -6.73
C LEU A 83 16.72 24.19 -6.47
N ILE A 84 15.91 24.52 -7.49
CA ILE A 84 14.44 24.48 -7.37
C ILE A 84 13.95 23.07 -7.05
N ALA A 85 14.54 22.04 -7.67
CA ALA A 85 14.23 20.65 -7.37
C ALA A 85 14.64 20.28 -5.93
N GLU A 86 15.79 20.76 -5.45
CA GLU A 86 16.22 20.58 -4.05
C GLU A 86 15.22 21.21 -3.07
N PHE A 87 14.79 22.45 -3.33
CA PHE A 87 13.83 23.17 -2.47
C PHE A 87 12.49 22.43 -2.40
N LYS A 88 11.94 22.03 -3.56
CA LYS A 88 10.72 21.21 -3.61
C LYS A 88 10.87 19.89 -2.87
N SER A 89 12.03 19.23 -2.98
CA SER A 89 12.29 17.99 -2.25
C SER A 89 12.34 18.20 -0.74
N LYS A 90 12.87 19.34 -0.26
CA LYS A 90 12.87 19.68 1.18
C LYS A 90 11.46 19.97 1.68
N GLU A 91 10.65 20.69 0.91
CA GLU A 91 9.24 20.93 1.23
C GLU A 91 8.43 19.63 1.28
N GLU A 92 8.63 18.72 0.32
CA GLU A 92 8.01 17.39 0.32
C GLU A 92 8.44 16.59 1.55
N LEU A 93 9.73 16.63 1.93
CA LEU A 93 10.24 15.93 3.11
C LEU A 93 9.55 16.39 4.40
N VAL A 94 9.17 17.67 4.51
CA VAL A 94 8.39 18.17 5.64
C VAL A 94 7.00 17.51 5.69
N GLN A 95 6.33 17.35 4.55
CA GLN A 95 5.05 16.65 4.47
C GLN A 95 5.21 15.15 4.76
N GLU A 96 6.29 14.53 4.26
CA GLU A 96 6.58 13.13 4.52
C GLU A 96 6.81 12.85 6.02
N ARG A 97 7.38 13.78 6.79
CA ARG A 97 7.52 13.65 8.25
C ARG A 97 6.16 13.54 8.96
N GLU A 98 5.13 14.26 8.50
CA GLU A 98 3.77 14.12 9.04
C GLU A 98 3.25 12.69 8.81
N ILE A 99 3.36 12.18 7.59
CA ILE A 99 2.91 10.83 7.26
C ILE A 99 3.75 9.77 7.99
N PHE A 100 5.07 10.00 8.07
CA PHE A 100 6.02 9.15 8.76
C PHE A 100 5.67 8.97 10.25
N SER A 101 5.06 9.99 10.87
CA SER A 101 4.60 9.92 12.26
C SER A 101 3.53 8.84 12.52
N PHE A 102 2.84 8.37 11.47
CA PHE A 102 1.90 7.26 11.57
C PHE A 102 2.55 5.89 11.51
N PHE A 103 3.80 5.80 11.06
CA PHE A 103 4.54 4.55 11.00
C PHE A 103 5.25 4.26 12.33
N ASP A 104 5.41 2.98 12.63
CA ASP A 104 6.38 2.53 13.61
C ASP A 104 7.60 2.01 12.85
N TYR A 105 8.71 2.76 12.85
CA TYR A 105 9.93 2.32 12.16
C TYR A 105 10.45 0.97 12.70
N LYS A 106 10.17 0.68 13.99
CA LYS A 106 10.55 -0.59 14.62
C LYS A 106 9.93 -1.79 13.90
N TYR A 107 8.68 -1.67 13.44
CA TYR A 107 8.00 -2.70 12.66
C TYR A 107 8.82 -3.09 11.41
N PHE A 108 9.35 -2.11 10.69
CA PHE A 108 10.16 -2.38 9.50
C PHE A 108 11.51 -3.00 9.83
N ARG A 109 12.17 -2.56 10.91
CA ARG A 109 13.43 -3.16 11.36
C ARG A 109 13.23 -4.63 11.76
N GLU A 110 12.22 -4.90 12.59
CA GLU A 110 12.01 -6.23 13.17
C GLU A 110 11.49 -7.27 12.16
N HIS A 111 10.70 -6.83 11.18
CA HIS A 111 10.06 -7.76 10.24
C HIS A 111 10.71 -7.77 8.86
N PHE A 112 11.42 -6.71 8.46
CA PHE A 112 11.98 -6.56 7.12
C PHE A 112 13.46 -6.16 7.09
N ASN A 113 14.14 -6.23 8.25
CA ASN A 113 15.58 -5.99 8.38
C ASN A 113 16.04 -4.61 7.89
N LEU A 114 15.21 -3.58 8.02
CA LEU A 114 15.65 -2.21 7.75
C LEU A 114 16.76 -1.77 8.74
N PRO A 115 17.69 -0.89 8.33
CA PRO A 115 18.79 -0.44 9.18
C PRO A 115 18.36 0.19 10.50
N ASP A 116 19.19 0.10 11.54
CA ASP A 116 18.96 0.84 12.78
C ASP A 116 19.44 2.30 12.63
N LEU A 117 18.50 3.25 12.71
CA LEU A 117 18.72 4.67 12.46
C LEU A 117 18.10 5.53 13.59
N PRO A 118 18.59 5.44 14.84
CA PRO A 118 17.95 6.07 15.98
C PRO A 118 17.92 7.59 15.83
N ARG A 119 16.74 8.19 16.01
CA ARG A 119 16.48 9.65 15.93
C ARG A 119 16.81 10.31 14.58
N LYS A 120 17.07 9.52 13.52
CA LYS A 120 17.38 10.01 12.17
C LYS A 120 16.16 9.88 11.25
N ILE A 121 15.11 10.67 11.52
CA ILE A 121 13.79 10.54 10.86
C ILE A 121 13.91 10.61 9.33
N ASP A 122 14.69 11.55 8.79
CA ASP A 122 14.80 11.72 7.33
C ASP A 122 15.49 10.52 6.67
N GLU A 123 16.52 9.96 7.30
CA GLU A 123 17.19 8.74 6.82
C GLU A 123 16.22 7.54 6.91
N GLN A 124 15.40 7.45 7.96
CA GLN A 124 14.37 6.42 8.08
C GLN A 124 13.31 6.54 6.97
N ILE A 125 12.87 7.77 6.63
CA ILE A 125 11.95 8.02 5.51
C ILE A 125 12.55 7.54 4.19
N VAL A 126 13.84 7.80 3.94
CA VAL A 126 14.55 7.27 2.75
C VAL A 126 14.50 5.74 2.72
N GLN A 127 14.78 5.08 3.85
CA GLN A 127 14.72 3.61 3.92
C GLN A 127 13.31 3.06 3.67
N VAL A 128 12.28 3.67 4.27
CA VAL A 128 10.88 3.24 4.09
C VAL A 128 10.41 3.47 2.65
N ARG A 129 10.71 4.62 2.03
CA ARG A 129 10.40 4.87 0.61
C ARG A 129 11.03 3.83 -0.30
N SER A 130 12.32 3.56 -0.12
CA SER A 130 13.06 2.57 -0.91
C SER A 130 12.48 1.17 -0.73
N PHE A 131 12.13 0.79 0.50
CA PHE A 131 11.54 -0.51 0.81
C PHE A 131 10.13 -0.68 0.21
N LEU A 132 9.29 0.34 0.36
CA LEU A 132 7.93 0.37 -0.19
C LEU A 132 7.91 0.62 -1.70
N ASN A 133 9.05 0.97 -2.31
CA ASN A 133 9.22 1.29 -3.72
C ASN A 133 8.26 2.41 -4.19
N VAL A 134 8.26 3.52 -3.44
CA VAL A 134 7.45 4.71 -3.73
C VAL A 134 8.31 5.96 -3.79
N ALA A 135 7.92 6.93 -4.60
CA ALA A 135 8.62 8.21 -4.74
C ALA A 135 8.45 9.12 -3.51
N THR A 136 7.32 9.05 -2.82
CA THR A 136 6.99 9.84 -1.61
C THR A 136 6.03 9.04 -0.72
N LEU A 137 6.12 9.21 0.60
CA LEU A 137 5.16 8.64 1.54
C LEU A 137 3.79 9.32 1.50
N THR A 138 3.67 10.53 0.96
CA THR A 138 2.39 11.27 0.90
C THR A 138 1.32 10.55 0.07
N VAL A 139 1.72 9.67 -0.84
CA VAL A 139 0.79 8.82 -1.61
C VAL A 139 -0.07 7.92 -0.72
N PHE A 140 0.41 7.52 0.47
CA PHE A 140 -0.30 6.61 1.37
C PHE A 140 -1.54 7.23 2.04
N LYS A 141 -1.66 8.57 2.00
CA LYS A 141 -2.84 9.29 2.51
C LYS A 141 -4.05 9.16 1.57
N LYS A 142 -3.82 8.80 0.30
CA LYS A 142 -4.90 8.63 -0.69
C LYS A 142 -5.60 7.29 -0.45
N ARG A 143 -6.94 7.31 -0.38
CA ARG A 143 -7.74 6.09 -0.20
C ARG A 143 -7.48 5.11 -1.35
N ASP A 144 -7.59 5.52 -2.60
CA ASP A 144 -7.47 4.57 -3.72
C ASP A 144 -6.03 4.39 -4.25
N MET A 145 -5.01 4.51 -3.39
CA MET A 145 -3.61 4.38 -3.80
C MET A 145 -3.28 2.96 -4.28
N ALA A 146 -3.62 1.96 -3.47
CA ALA A 146 -3.22 0.58 -3.72
C ALA A 146 -4.36 -0.29 -4.23
N VAL A 147 -5.55 -0.18 -3.64
CA VAL A 147 -6.80 -0.85 -4.04
C VAL A 147 -7.98 0.01 -3.55
N SER A 148 -9.16 -0.16 -4.14
CA SER A 148 -10.40 0.46 -3.63
C SER A 148 -10.59 0.10 -2.16
N PHE A 149 -10.79 1.12 -1.33
CA PHE A 149 -11.28 0.90 0.03
C PHE A 149 -12.72 0.48 -0.12
N ARG A 150 -13.04 -0.74 0.32
CA ARG A 150 -14.43 -1.15 0.35
C ARG A 150 -15.16 -0.43 1.50
N SER A 151 -16.50 -0.48 1.52
CA SER A 151 -17.36 0.48 2.23
C SER A 151 -17.24 0.42 3.76
N ALA A 152 -16.16 1.02 4.31
CA ALA A 152 -15.96 1.12 5.74
C ALA A 152 -17.06 2.01 6.36
N THR A 153 -17.87 1.45 7.25
CA THR A 153 -19.00 2.17 7.90
C THR A 153 -18.56 3.26 8.88
N GLY A 154 -17.27 3.29 9.25
CA GLY A 154 -16.67 4.34 10.08
C GLY A 154 -15.73 5.25 9.29
N LYS A 155 -15.64 6.53 9.67
CA LYS A 155 -14.58 7.44 9.19
C LYS A 155 -13.21 6.89 9.62
N LEU A 156 -12.53 6.15 8.75
CA LEU A 156 -11.13 5.80 8.93
C LEU A 156 -10.30 7.08 9.05
N SER A 157 -9.45 7.14 10.08
CA SER A 157 -8.50 8.26 10.21
C SER A 157 -7.38 8.14 9.19
N ASP A 158 -6.68 9.23 8.92
CA ASP A 158 -5.51 9.24 8.04
C ASP A 158 -4.45 8.20 8.48
N ALA A 159 -4.26 8.06 9.79
CA ALA A 159 -3.38 7.03 10.34
C ALA A 159 -3.83 5.60 10.00
N ASN A 160 -5.14 5.32 10.00
CA ASN A 160 -5.65 4.00 9.59
C ASN A 160 -5.40 3.76 8.10
N ILE A 161 -5.69 4.76 7.26
CA ILE A 161 -5.53 4.70 5.80
C ILE A 161 -4.05 4.47 5.43
N VAL A 162 -3.13 5.25 6.01
CA VAL A 162 -1.69 5.13 5.75
C VAL A 162 -1.19 3.73 6.12
N LYS A 163 -1.56 3.23 7.30
CA LYS A 163 -1.15 1.90 7.77
C LYS A 163 -1.73 0.78 6.91
N ALA A 164 -3.00 0.86 6.52
CA ALA A 164 -3.62 -0.13 5.64
C ALA A 164 -2.95 -0.16 4.25
N ASN A 165 -2.80 1.01 3.62
CA ASN A 165 -2.13 1.11 2.32
C ASN A 165 -0.66 0.63 2.39
N THR A 166 0.03 0.86 3.50
CA THR A 166 1.38 0.35 3.74
C THR A 166 1.42 -1.18 3.67
N MET A 167 0.52 -1.86 4.38
CA MET A 167 0.48 -3.33 4.36
C MET A 167 0.19 -3.87 2.96
N VAL A 168 -0.77 -3.27 2.26
CA VAL A 168 -1.11 -3.64 0.88
C VAL A 168 0.05 -3.39 -0.07
N GLN A 169 0.81 -2.31 0.11
CA GLN A 169 1.99 -2.03 -0.71
C GLN A 169 3.12 -3.04 -0.45
N ILE A 170 3.33 -3.45 0.81
CA ILE A 170 4.29 -4.50 1.14
C ILE A 170 3.90 -5.80 0.45
N ALA A 171 2.63 -6.21 0.54
CA ALA A 171 2.11 -7.40 -0.12
C ALA A 171 2.22 -7.29 -1.65
N THR A 172 1.94 -6.11 -2.22
CA THR A 172 2.08 -5.84 -3.65
C THR A 172 3.53 -5.99 -4.10
N ASN A 173 4.50 -5.46 -3.36
CA ASN A 173 5.93 -5.59 -3.69
C ASN A 173 6.40 -7.05 -3.65
N ILE A 174 5.92 -7.84 -2.69
CA ILE A 174 6.19 -9.28 -2.62
C ILE A 174 5.58 -10.00 -3.82
N ALA A 175 4.32 -9.69 -4.15
CA ALA A 175 3.62 -10.31 -5.26
C ALA A 175 4.25 -9.99 -6.62
N LEU A 176 4.68 -8.74 -6.85
CA LEU A 176 5.37 -8.33 -8.08
C LEU A 176 6.72 -9.02 -8.28
N LYS A 177 7.38 -9.47 -7.21
CA LYS A 177 8.64 -10.25 -7.26
C LYS A 177 8.40 -11.76 -7.39
N THR A 178 7.16 -12.21 -7.26
CA THR A 178 6.80 -13.62 -7.28
C THR A 178 6.38 -14.04 -8.68
N THR A 179 7.02 -15.06 -9.24
CA THR A 179 6.60 -15.63 -10.53
C THR A 179 5.40 -16.55 -10.32
N ALA A 180 4.30 -16.28 -11.02
CA ALA A 180 3.07 -17.05 -10.92
C ALA A 180 2.39 -17.22 -12.30
N PRO A 181 1.73 -18.36 -12.57
CA PRO A 181 0.94 -18.55 -13.79
C PRO A 181 -0.29 -17.64 -13.82
N LYS A 182 -0.87 -17.43 -15.00
CA LYS A 182 -2.14 -16.69 -15.15
C LYS A 182 -3.22 -17.31 -14.25
N PHE A 183 -3.96 -16.45 -13.57
CA PHE A 183 -5.06 -16.83 -12.69
C PHE A 183 -6.06 -17.73 -13.43
N ASN A 184 -6.32 -18.90 -12.84
CA ASN A 184 -7.30 -19.86 -13.30
C ASN A 184 -8.34 -20.07 -12.20
N LYS A 185 -9.54 -19.52 -12.40
CA LYS A 185 -10.63 -19.57 -11.41
C LYS A 185 -11.08 -21.00 -11.09
N ALA A 186 -11.25 -21.85 -12.10
CA ALA A 186 -11.69 -23.23 -11.90
C ALA A 186 -10.65 -24.04 -11.10
N PHE A 187 -9.38 -23.88 -11.43
CA PHE A 187 -8.32 -24.54 -10.66
C PHE A 187 -8.17 -23.93 -9.26
N PHE A 188 -8.42 -22.63 -9.10
CA PHE A 188 -8.45 -22.01 -7.78
C PHE A 188 -9.56 -22.59 -6.90
N GLU A 189 -10.76 -22.80 -7.43
CA GLU A 189 -11.87 -23.48 -6.73
C GLU A 189 -11.45 -24.86 -6.18
N GLU A 190 -10.74 -25.66 -6.98
CA GLU A 190 -10.19 -26.95 -6.53
C GLU A 190 -9.17 -26.78 -5.40
N THR A 191 -8.26 -25.81 -5.50
CA THR A 191 -7.25 -25.54 -4.46
C THR A 191 -7.85 -25.01 -3.16
N VAL A 192 -8.97 -24.28 -3.24
CA VAL A 192 -9.76 -23.86 -2.07
C VAL A 192 -10.37 -25.07 -1.38
N GLY A 193 -10.89 -26.03 -2.14
CA GLY A 193 -11.32 -27.34 -1.62
C GLY A 193 -10.20 -28.08 -0.89
N TYR A 194 -8.99 -28.08 -1.46
CA TYR A 194 -7.80 -28.63 -0.78
C TYR A 194 -7.46 -27.89 0.52
N ALA A 195 -7.53 -26.55 0.54
CA ALA A 195 -7.26 -25.75 1.73
C ALA A 195 -8.18 -26.10 2.92
N LEU A 196 -9.46 -26.44 2.66
CA LEU A 196 -10.41 -26.89 3.69
C LEU A 196 -9.93 -28.16 4.43
N THR A 197 -9.28 -29.09 3.72
CA THR A 197 -8.74 -30.33 4.30
C THR A 197 -7.55 -30.09 5.24
N LEU A 198 -6.94 -28.90 5.16
CA LEU A 198 -5.77 -28.53 5.96
C LEU A 198 -6.13 -27.79 7.25
N THR A 199 -7.42 -27.58 7.52
CA THR A 199 -7.87 -26.81 8.70
C THR A 199 -7.38 -27.39 10.03
N LYS A 200 -7.27 -28.72 10.13
CA LYS A 200 -6.74 -29.46 11.30
C LYS A 200 -5.21 -29.47 11.38
N ASN A 201 -4.49 -29.03 10.35
CA ASN A 201 -3.02 -29.04 10.30
C ASN A 201 -2.45 -27.69 10.76
N HIS A 202 -2.21 -27.51 12.06
CA HIS A 202 -1.81 -26.21 12.60
C HIS A 202 -0.33 -25.83 12.37
N ASN A 203 0.51 -26.77 11.94
CA ASN A 203 1.96 -26.56 11.88
C ASN A 203 2.49 -26.35 10.45
N THR A 204 1.84 -26.94 9.46
CA THR A 204 2.39 -27.01 8.08
C THR A 204 1.40 -26.61 6.99
N PHE A 205 0.20 -26.16 7.34
CA PHE A 205 -0.80 -25.77 6.34
C PHE A 205 -0.34 -24.62 5.45
N TYR A 206 0.37 -23.61 5.99
CA TYR A 206 0.69 -22.39 5.24
C TYR A 206 1.52 -22.63 3.97
N PRO A 207 2.68 -23.33 4.02
CA PRO A 207 3.43 -23.67 2.82
C PRO A 207 2.60 -24.43 1.77
N LEU A 208 1.73 -25.35 2.23
CA LEU A 208 0.89 -26.17 1.35
C LEU A 208 -0.17 -25.33 0.62
N ILE A 209 -0.91 -24.48 1.33
CA ILE A 209 -1.91 -23.61 0.71
C ILE A 209 -1.25 -22.54 -0.17
N LYS A 210 -0.09 -22.01 0.25
CA LYS A 210 0.67 -21.03 -0.53
C LYS A 210 1.09 -21.63 -1.88
N GLU A 211 1.61 -22.85 -1.89
CA GLU A 211 2.00 -23.52 -3.14
C GLU A 211 0.79 -23.85 -4.01
N ALA A 212 -0.29 -24.36 -3.43
CA ALA A 212 -1.52 -24.69 -4.16
C ALA A 212 -2.12 -23.44 -4.83
N PHE A 213 -2.29 -22.36 -4.07
CA PHE A 213 -2.82 -21.09 -4.58
C PHE A 213 -1.90 -20.49 -5.63
N LEU A 214 -0.57 -20.58 -5.46
CA LEU A 214 0.39 -20.10 -6.44
C LEU A 214 0.21 -20.80 -7.79
N LYS A 215 0.01 -22.13 -7.81
CA LYS A 215 -0.25 -22.88 -9.04
C LYS A 215 -1.54 -22.45 -9.74
N ALA A 216 -2.53 -21.94 -8.99
CA ALA A 216 -3.75 -21.34 -9.53
C ALA A 216 -3.61 -19.87 -9.97
N GLY A 217 -2.43 -19.27 -9.79
CA GLY A 217 -2.17 -17.87 -10.11
C GLY A 217 -2.60 -16.88 -9.02
N VAL A 218 -2.81 -17.38 -7.79
CA VAL A 218 -3.09 -16.57 -6.60
C VAL A 218 -1.86 -16.53 -5.69
N ILE A 219 -1.26 -15.36 -5.53
CA ILE A 219 -0.09 -15.13 -4.69
C ILE A 219 -0.57 -14.83 -3.27
N PHE A 220 -0.47 -15.83 -2.40
CA PHE A 220 -0.90 -15.72 -1.01
C PHE A 220 0.20 -15.18 -0.09
N VAL A 221 -0.05 -14.01 0.49
CA VAL A 221 0.86 -13.29 1.38
C VAL A 221 0.24 -13.17 2.78
N ILE A 222 0.99 -13.56 3.81
CA ILE A 222 0.62 -13.27 5.20
C ILE A 222 1.64 -12.29 5.76
N LEU A 223 1.17 -11.19 6.35
CA LEU A 223 2.02 -10.16 6.95
C LEU A 223 1.79 -10.06 8.47
N PRO A 224 2.82 -9.70 9.25
CA PRO A 224 2.62 -9.17 10.59
C PRO A 224 1.73 -7.93 10.54
N ASN A 225 0.85 -7.77 11.52
CA ASN A 225 -0.09 -6.67 11.54
C ASN A 225 0.58 -5.36 11.94
N ILE A 226 0.32 -4.29 11.19
CA ILE A 226 0.63 -2.93 11.63
C ILE A 226 -0.48 -2.46 12.57
N SER A 227 -0.16 -2.29 13.86
CA SER A 227 -1.11 -1.86 14.88
C SER A 227 -1.87 -0.60 14.49
N GLY A 228 -3.21 -0.68 14.49
CA GLY A 228 -4.10 0.41 14.08
C GLY A 228 -4.38 0.52 12.58
N SER A 229 -3.97 -0.45 11.76
CA SER A 229 -4.36 -0.56 10.34
C SER A 229 -5.87 -0.80 10.15
N LYS A 230 -6.48 -1.60 11.04
CA LYS A 230 -7.89 -2.09 10.97
C LYS A 230 -8.21 -2.93 9.73
N ILE A 231 -7.19 -3.29 8.96
CA ILE A 231 -7.29 -4.22 7.82
C ILE A 231 -7.33 -5.66 8.35
N ASN A 232 -8.20 -6.50 7.77
CA ASN A 232 -8.21 -7.94 8.03
C ASN A 232 -7.53 -8.70 6.88
N GLY A 233 -7.83 -8.28 5.65
CA GLY A 233 -7.17 -8.75 4.44
C GLY A 233 -7.33 -7.76 3.29
N ALA A 234 -6.73 -8.13 2.16
CA ALA A 234 -6.89 -7.40 0.91
C ALA A 234 -6.67 -8.31 -0.27
N THR A 235 -7.42 -8.05 -1.34
CA THR A 235 -7.25 -8.72 -2.63
C THR A 235 -6.97 -7.70 -3.73
N LYS A 236 -6.04 -8.04 -4.63
CA LYS A 236 -5.65 -7.14 -5.72
C LYS A 236 -5.33 -7.92 -6.98
N LYS A 237 -5.88 -7.52 -8.11
CA LYS A 237 -5.44 -8.04 -9.41
C LYS A 237 -4.13 -7.39 -9.83
N LEU A 238 -3.13 -8.20 -10.17
CA LEU A 238 -1.79 -7.77 -10.59
C LEU A 238 -1.48 -8.40 -11.95
N GLY A 239 -1.70 -7.65 -13.04
CA GLY A 239 -1.58 -8.19 -14.39
C GLY A 239 -2.49 -9.41 -14.60
N ASN A 240 -1.87 -10.57 -14.76
CA ASN A 240 -2.55 -11.85 -14.97
C ASN A 240 -2.77 -12.67 -13.68
N ASN A 241 -2.29 -12.18 -12.53
CA ASN A 241 -2.33 -12.87 -11.25
C ASN A 241 -3.24 -12.14 -10.26
N ILE A 242 -3.53 -12.80 -9.15
CA ILE A 242 -4.26 -12.20 -8.02
C ILE A 242 -3.37 -12.26 -6.79
N MET A 243 -3.24 -11.16 -6.07
CA MET A 243 -2.68 -11.12 -4.72
C MET A 243 -3.81 -11.32 -3.71
N LEU A 244 -3.62 -12.25 -2.78
CA LEU A 244 -4.46 -12.43 -1.60
C LEU A 244 -3.57 -12.14 -0.39
N MET A 245 -3.90 -11.12 0.39
CA MET A 245 -3.19 -10.75 1.60
C MET A 245 -4.10 -10.95 2.82
N VAL A 246 -3.58 -11.59 3.87
CA VAL A 246 -4.14 -11.55 5.22
C VAL A 246 -3.06 -11.14 6.22
N ASN A 247 -3.43 -10.83 7.46
CA ASN A 247 -2.46 -10.46 8.48
C ASN A 247 -2.64 -11.17 9.81
N ASP A 248 -1.66 -11.00 10.70
CA ASP A 248 -1.60 -11.74 11.95
C ASP A 248 -2.47 -11.20 13.11
N ARG A 249 -3.29 -10.17 12.85
CA ARG A 249 -4.12 -9.53 13.88
C ARG A 249 -5.14 -10.49 14.50
N ARG A 250 -5.70 -11.39 13.69
CA ARG A 250 -6.77 -12.34 14.07
C ARG A 250 -6.36 -13.79 13.75
N LEU A 251 -5.32 -14.28 14.42
CA LEU A 251 -4.75 -15.62 14.18
C LEU A 251 -5.22 -16.74 15.11
N ASN A 252 -6.34 -16.58 15.80
CA ASN A 252 -7.01 -17.78 16.30
C ASN A 252 -7.53 -18.57 15.10
N SER A 253 -7.50 -19.90 15.15
CA SER A 253 -7.76 -20.78 14.01
C SER A 253 -9.09 -20.46 13.34
N ASP A 254 -10.15 -20.27 14.12
CA ASP A 254 -11.45 -19.77 13.68
C ASP A 254 -11.35 -18.48 12.88
N THR A 255 -10.77 -17.43 13.48
CA THR A 255 -10.73 -16.11 12.86
C THR A 255 -9.81 -16.03 11.64
N PHE A 256 -8.72 -16.79 11.63
CA PHE A 256 -7.81 -16.86 10.49
C PHE A 256 -8.49 -17.53 9.30
N TRP A 257 -9.08 -18.71 9.51
CA TRP A 257 -9.72 -19.45 8.44
C TRP A 257 -10.94 -18.70 7.91
N PHE A 258 -11.74 -18.07 8.78
CA PHE A 258 -12.82 -17.18 8.35
C PHE A 258 -12.30 -16.03 7.47
N THR A 259 -11.29 -15.29 7.94
CA THR A 259 -10.71 -14.17 7.18
C THR A 259 -10.17 -14.64 5.82
N LEU A 260 -9.47 -15.77 5.78
CA LEU A 260 -8.94 -16.33 4.53
C LEU A 260 -10.07 -16.68 3.55
N PHE A 261 -11.11 -17.37 4.01
CA PHE A 261 -12.23 -17.76 3.15
C PHE A 261 -13.13 -16.58 2.75
N HIS A 262 -13.20 -15.54 3.57
CA HIS A 262 -13.83 -14.26 3.21
C HIS A 262 -13.08 -13.59 2.04
N GLU A 263 -11.75 -13.47 2.11
CA GLU A 263 -10.95 -12.94 0.98
C GLU A 263 -11.03 -13.82 -0.27
N ILE A 264 -11.12 -15.14 -0.11
CA ILE A 264 -11.41 -16.06 -1.22
C ILE A 264 -12.79 -15.75 -1.81
N GLY A 265 -13.81 -15.53 -0.98
CA GLY A 265 -15.14 -15.12 -1.41
C GLY A 265 -15.12 -13.88 -2.30
N HIS A 266 -14.33 -12.86 -1.95
CA HIS A 266 -14.13 -11.70 -2.82
C HIS A 266 -13.54 -12.06 -4.18
N ILE A 267 -12.46 -12.86 -4.21
CA ILE A 267 -11.83 -13.33 -5.46
C ILE A 267 -12.83 -14.10 -6.33
N MET A 268 -13.63 -14.96 -5.70
CA MET A 268 -14.64 -15.79 -6.35
C MET A 268 -15.76 -14.97 -7.00
N ASN A 269 -16.08 -13.81 -6.41
CA ASN A 269 -17.05 -12.87 -6.94
C ASN A 269 -16.42 -11.80 -7.87
N GLY A 270 -15.10 -11.86 -8.09
CA GLY A 270 -14.39 -10.87 -8.90
C GLY A 270 -14.34 -9.49 -8.26
N ASP A 271 -14.50 -9.42 -6.94
CA ASP A 271 -14.39 -8.20 -6.14
C ASP A 271 -12.97 -8.08 -5.56
N TYR A 272 -12.36 -6.91 -5.72
CA TYR A 272 -10.97 -6.66 -5.32
C TYR A 272 -10.88 -5.37 -4.52
N GLY A 273 -10.33 -5.46 -3.33
CA GLY A 273 -10.46 -4.41 -2.32
C GLY A 273 -9.62 -4.63 -1.08
N ILE A 274 -9.72 -3.69 -0.16
CA ILE A 274 -9.23 -3.83 1.22
C ILE A 274 -10.43 -4.08 2.13
N SER A 275 -10.40 -5.14 2.94
CA SER A 275 -11.45 -5.45 3.93
C SER A 275 -11.11 -4.87 5.31
N PHE A 276 -12.08 -4.17 5.90
CA PHE A 276 -11.96 -3.52 7.23
C PHE A 276 -12.88 -4.14 8.29
N ASP A 277 -12.57 -3.91 9.58
CA ASP A 277 -13.32 -4.47 10.72
C ASP A 277 -14.83 -4.15 10.78
N SER A 278 -15.27 -3.05 10.18
CA SER A 278 -16.64 -2.54 10.27
C SER A 278 -17.19 -2.30 8.87
N GLU A 279 -16.94 -3.23 7.97
CA GLU A 279 -17.43 -3.09 6.61
C GLU A 279 -18.87 -3.56 6.47
N SER A 280 -19.61 -2.94 5.55
CA SER A 280 -20.97 -3.36 5.25
C SER A 280 -21.26 -3.14 3.78
N GLY A 281 -22.06 -4.04 3.21
CA GLY A 281 -22.52 -3.92 1.84
C GLY A 281 -22.80 -5.30 1.25
N LEU A 282 -23.42 -5.31 0.07
CA LEU A 282 -23.79 -6.56 -0.58
C LEU A 282 -22.59 -7.47 -0.83
N GLN A 283 -21.44 -6.91 -1.24
CA GLN A 283 -20.22 -7.66 -1.51
C GLN A 283 -19.66 -8.31 -0.25
N GLU A 284 -19.66 -7.60 0.88
CA GLU A 284 -19.25 -8.12 2.18
C GLU A 284 -20.19 -9.24 2.65
N GLU A 285 -21.51 -9.04 2.55
CA GLU A 285 -22.49 -10.08 2.91
C GLU A 285 -22.33 -11.35 2.07
N ILE A 286 -21.98 -11.21 0.78
CA ILE A 286 -21.70 -12.36 -0.09
C ILE A 286 -20.41 -13.06 0.33
N ALA A 287 -19.35 -12.31 0.64
CA ALA A 287 -18.07 -12.85 1.07
C ALA A 287 -18.16 -13.56 2.44
N ASP A 288 -18.88 -12.96 3.40
CA ASP A 288 -19.17 -13.56 4.70
C ASP A 288 -19.95 -14.86 4.54
N ARG A 289 -21.06 -14.84 3.78
CA ARG A 289 -21.85 -16.06 3.53
C ARG A 289 -21.02 -17.14 2.85
N TYR A 290 -20.19 -16.77 1.88
CA TYR A 290 -19.28 -17.71 1.22
C TYR A 290 -18.33 -18.36 2.23
N ALA A 291 -17.74 -17.57 3.14
CA ALA A 291 -16.84 -18.10 4.17
C ALA A 291 -17.56 -19.03 5.15
N GLU A 292 -18.74 -18.63 5.61
CA GLU A 292 -19.59 -19.41 6.51
C GLU A 292 -19.93 -20.79 5.91
N ASP A 293 -20.50 -20.80 4.70
CA ASP A 293 -20.99 -22.02 4.05
C ASP A 293 -19.85 -22.98 3.66
N MET A 294 -18.69 -22.45 3.28
CA MET A 294 -17.51 -23.27 2.93
C MET A 294 -16.87 -23.93 4.15
N LEU A 295 -16.77 -23.18 5.25
CA LEU A 295 -16.15 -23.66 6.48
C LEU A 295 -17.07 -24.62 7.22
N ILE A 296 -18.36 -24.32 7.30
CA ILE A 296 -19.36 -25.14 8.01
C ILE A 296 -20.62 -25.24 7.14
N PRO A 297 -20.93 -26.43 6.59
CA PRO A 297 -22.13 -26.60 5.77
C PRO A 297 -23.42 -26.27 6.53
N GLY A 298 -24.19 -25.30 6.04
CA GLY A 298 -25.33 -24.72 6.76
C GLY A 298 -26.36 -25.73 7.27
N VAL A 299 -26.73 -26.73 6.45
CA VAL A 299 -27.69 -27.77 6.86
C VAL A 299 -27.17 -28.59 8.04
N GLN A 300 -25.90 -28.98 8.02
CA GLN A 300 -25.28 -29.76 9.09
C GLN A 300 -25.11 -28.93 10.37
N TYR A 301 -24.84 -27.63 10.22
CA TYR A 301 -24.77 -26.69 11.34
C TYR A 301 -26.12 -26.50 12.03
N GLN A 302 -27.20 -26.29 11.27
CA GLN A 302 -28.54 -26.15 11.86
C GLN A 302 -28.94 -27.39 12.66
N GLN A 303 -28.72 -28.59 12.09
CA GLN A 303 -28.96 -29.85 12.81
C GLN A 303 -28.18 -29.94 14.12
N PHE A 304 -26.90 -29.53 14.10
CA PHE A 304 -26.06 -29.52 15.32
C PHE A 304 -26.54 -28.49 16.35
N VAL A 305 -26.98 -27.31 15.93
CA VAL A 305 -27.53 -26.29 16.82
C VAL A 305 -28.86 -26.71 17.45
N GLU A 306 -29.70 -27.45 16.71
CA GLU A 306 -30.97 -28.01 17.21
C GLU A 306 -30.76 -29.05 18.33
N GLU A 307 -29.63 -29.76 18.35
CA GLU A 307 -29.27 -30.68 19.44
C GLU A 307 -29.06 -29.94 20.79
N ASN A 308 -28.85 -28.61 20.75
CA ASN A 308 -28.69 -27.70 21.90
C ASN A 308 -27.65 -28.19 22.94
N ARG A 309 -26.56 -28.79 22.45
CA ARG A 309 -25.47 -29.33 23.26
C ARG A 309 -24.12 -28.87 22.71
N PHE A 310 -23.46 -27.96 23.42
CA PHE A 310 -22.24 -27.28 22.94
C PHE A 310 -21.02 -27.54 23.83
N ASP A 311 -20.95 -28.70 24.49
CA ASP A 311 -19.76 -29.10 25.23
C ASP A 311 -18.59 -29.47 24.30
N VAL A 312 -17.39 -29.56 24.87
CA VAL A 312 -16.14 -29.88 24.15
C VAL A 312 -16.27 -31.14 23.27
N GLN A 313 -16.96 -32.18 23.75
CA GLN A 313 -17.09 -33.43 23.00
C GLN A 313 -18.07 -33.27 21.84
N ALA A 314 -19.20 -32.61 22.08
CA ALA A 314 -20.18 -32.33 21.02
C ALA A 314 -19.54 -31.53 19.87
N ILE A 315 -18.77 -30.49 20.19
CA ILE A 315 -18.06 -29.68 19.19
C ILE A 315 -17.03 -30.52 18.42
N LYS A 316 -16.23 -31.35 19.10
CA LYS A 316 -15.24 -32.22 18.45
C LYS A 316 -15.89 -33.24 17.52
N ILE A 317 -16.97 -33.88 17.96
CA ILE A 317 -17.71 -34.86 17.14
C ILE A 317 -18.28 -34.18 15.89
N PHE A 318 -18.88 -33.00 16.04
CA PHE A 318 -19.40 -32.26 14.89
C PHE A 318 -18.30 -31.84 13.93
N ALA A 319 -17.20 -31.29 14.44
CA ALA A 319 -16.06 -30.87 13.63
C ALA A 319 -15.44 -32.04 12.86
N GLU A 320 -15.34 -33.22 13.48
CA GLU A 320 -14.86 -34.42 12.80
C GLU A 320 -15.82 -34.87 11.69
N ARG A 321 -17.13 -34.82 11.93
CA ARG A 321 -18.18 -35.15 10.94
C ARG A 321 -18.09 -34.31 9.67
N ILE A 322 -17.67 -33.05 9.79
CA ILE A 322 -17.53 -32.12 8.65
C ILE A 322 -16.07 -31.97 8.16
N ASP A 323 -15.15 -32.75 8.74
CA ASP A 323 -13.71 -32.69 8.51
C ASP A 323 -13.10 -31.27 8.67
N ARG A 324 -13.32 -30.66 9.83
CA ARG A 324 -12.81 -29.32 10.18
C ARG A 324 -12.11 -29.29 11.53
N ASP A 325 -11.31 -28.25 11.73
CA ASP A 325 -10.79 -27.90 13.05
C ASP A 325 -11.96 -27.54 14.00
N PRO A 326 -12.03 -28.12 15.22
CA PRO A 326 -13.08 -27.78 16.19
C PRO A 326 -13.05 -26.32 16.63
N GLY A 327 -11.90 -25.64 16.52
CA GLY A 327 -11.81 -24.20 16.75
C GLY A 327 -12.71 -23.40 15.81
N ILE A 328 -12.82 -23.79 14.54
CA ILE A 328 -13.70 -23.12 13.55
C ILE A 328 -15.17 -23.23 13.96
N VAL A 329 -15.62 -24.41 14.39
CA VAL A 329 -16.98 -24.62 14.89
C VAL A 329 -17.24 -23.76 16.12
N LEU A 330 -16.31 -23.77 17.09
CA LEU A 330 -16.40 -22.93 18.28
C LEU A 330 -16.50 -21.43 17.92
N GLY A 331 -15.69 -20.98 16.96
CA GLY A 331 -15.74 -19.60 16.47
C GLY A 331 -17.12 -19.22 15.94
N ARG A 332 -17.77 -20.10 15.17
CA ARG A 332 -19.13 -19.87 14.69
C ARG A 332 -20.16 -19.84 15.84
N LEU A 333 -20.08 -20.77 16.79
CA LEU A 333 -20.98 -20.78 17.95
C LEU A 333 -20.85 -19.51 18.80
N LEU A 334 -19.62 -19.00 18.99
CA LEU A 334 -19.34 -17.75 19.70
C LEU A 334 -19.91 -16.53 18.96
N ASN A 335 -19.77 -16.50 17.64
CA ASN A 335 -20.33 -15.44 16.80
C ASN A 335 -21.86 -15.42 16.86
N ASP A 336 -22.48 -16.60 16.83
CA ASP A 336 -23.95 -16.77 16.84
C ASP A 336 -24.56 -16.67 18.25
N GLY A 337 -23.74 -16.40 19.28
CA GLY A 337 -24.18 -16.25 20.66
C GLY A 337 -24.71 -17.54 21.31
N LYS A 338 -24.32 -18.71 20.78
CA LYS A 338 -24.73 -20.02 21.30
C LYS A 338 -23.92 -20.48 22.50
N VAL A 339 -22.69 -19.96 22.63
CA VAL A 339 -21.79 -20.21 23.76
C VAL A 339 -21.15 -18.90 24.23
N ASP A 340 -20.80 -18.80 25.51
CA ASP A 340 -20.22 -17.60 26.10
C ASP A 340 -18.71 -17.52 25.84
N TYR A 341 -18.20 -16.32 25.52
CA TYR A 341 -16.77 -16.06 25.35
C TYR A 341 -15.93 -16.33 26.61
N ASN A 342 -16.56 -16.33 27.79
CA ASN A 342 -15.94 -16.55 29.09
C ASN A 342 -15.86 -18.03 29.48
N ASP A 343 -16.45 -18.94 28.70
CA ASP A 343 -16.36 -20.37 28.99
C ASP A 343 -14.92 -20.86 28.81
N TRP A 344 -14.22 -21.05 29.94
CA TRP A 344 -12.83 -21.48 29.93
C TRP A 344 -12.67 -22.92 29.44
N THR A 345 -13.72 -23.75 29.50
CA THR A 345 -13.63 -25.17 29.15
C THR A 345 -13.47 -25.36 27.65
N LEU A 346 -13.88 -24.36 26.85
CA LEU A 346 -13.82 -24.36 25.40
C LEU A 346 -12.51 -23.76 24.86
N LYS A 347 -11.68 -23.14 25.70
CA LYS A 347 -10.48 -22.40 25.25
C LYS A 347 -9.48 -23.27 24.50
N ASP A 348 -9.32 -24.52 24.92
CA ASP A 348 -8.36 -25.47 24.34
C ASP A 348 -8.74 -25.95 22.93
N LEU A 349 -9.93 -25.60 22.43
CA LEU A 349 -10.33 -25.89 21.06
C LEU A 349 -9.75 -24.91 20.04
N ARG A 350 -9.28 -23.73 20.46
CA ARG A 350 -8.72 -22.73 19.54
C ARG A 350 -7.21 -22.80 19.51
N HIS A 351 -6.65 -22.83 18.31
CA HIS A 351 -5.22 -22.72 18.09
C HIS A 351 -4.84 -21.30 17.70
N LYS A 352 -3.75 -20.78 18.25
CA LYS A 352 -3.25 -19.44 17.91
C LYS A 352 -2.03 -19.55 17.00
N TYR A 353 -2.12 -18.99 15.80
CA TYR A 353 -1.00 -18.93 14.87
C TYR A 353 -0.13 -17.69 15.12
N LYS A 354 1.11 -17.73 14.61
CA LYS A 354 2.05 -16.62 14.64
C LYS A 354 2.74 -16.52 13.28
N VAL A 355 2.80 -15.31 12.73
CA VAL A 355 3.56 -15.07 11.49
C VAL A 355 5.04 -15.00 11.82
N THR A 356 5.82 -15.71 11.01
CA THR A 356 7.27 -15.60 10.98
C THR A 356 7.65 -15.22 9.56
N ILE A 357 8.20 -14.02 9.37
CA ILE A 357 8.80 -13.65 8.09
C ILE A 357 10.20 -14.29 8.07
N THR A 358 10.40 -15.25 7.17
CA THR A 358 11.69 -15.88 6.89
C THR A 358 12.33 -15.28 5.66
#